data_AF-A0A1B9H3R1-F1
#
_entry.id   AF-A0A1B9H3R1-F1
#
_cell.length_a   1.000
_cell.length_b   1.000
_cell.length_c   1.000
_cell.angle_alpha   90.00
_cell.angle_beta   90.00
_cell.angle_gamma   90.00
#
_symmetry.space_group_name_H-M   'P 1'
#
loop_
_entity.id
_entity.type
_entity.pdbx_description
1 polymer ?
#
loop_
_entity_poly.entity_id
_entity_poly.type
_entity_poly.pdbx_seq_one_letter_code
_entity_poly.pdbx_strand_id
1 'polypeptide(L)'
;MSDTDRLLPRGYGASKASNNGGGSEGVRSDQRMSRQEVRERMDELASLIPEDSLPGTMTFEQLSLAEKKSVLVNRELDDMGMGRYQWCIFTLCGLGYFLDLCWAQAFGLVGASIQQELGIPDDKIAHISTAFNAGLCIGAFAWGLLVDIVGRRWCFNLTCAITTFFGFIFATPSSFPVICMLAGAIGLGIGGNIPIDATITLEFLPTKNRYLLAALSTFQPIGTVVASLLAFALIPTYSCETSLKSCSISEAPCCHRSNNMGWRYTMVLLAFTTLAIFIVRFVVFKFRESPKFLLTKGEDTRALDVIYSIAKFNRREPPVLTLEDFRMFDLEELLRVEGYGARGNGRLSRGNSYAVRVIVGGYQKMFGHLGRLFEEKKYLWIFSSLAIAYMALFWSFAIAGFFLPLILRAKGVDADGSVADTYRSYIYIYLPGVTATLVAAWFMGFGKAGRRWSMVVSAALMGASLALYRFVESREGNIAFNAMEYWFQSFYAALLYAYTPEAFPAQFRGSASGMLSTLGRIASILAPVIGGTVYHGADSPAVLWLGAGGAWLSMVAIASLPLNTKGKQSF
;
A
#
# COMPACT_ATOMS: atom_id res chain seq x y z
N MET A 1 39.31 17.51 -14.26
CA MET A 1 40.54 16.68 -14.30
C MET A 1 40.14 15.35 -13.69
N SER A 2 39.60 14.41 -14.47
CA SER A 2 40.21 13.56 -15.51
C SER A 2 40.33 12.14 -14.94
N ASP A 3 39.47 11.24 -15.43
CA ASP A 3 39.80 9.86 -15.85
C ASP A 3 38.63 8.91 -15.63
N THR A 4 37.70 8.92 -16.57
CA THR A 4 36.83 7.77 -16.87
C THR A 4 36.54 7.78 -18.37
N ASP A 5 37.48 7.26 -19.15
CA ASP A 5 37.24 6.90 -20.55
C ASP A 5 38.14 5.70 -20.89
N ARG A 6 37.55 4.50 -20.88
CA ARG A 6 37.98 3.32 -21.65
C ARG A 6 37.04 2.15 -21.37
N LEU A 7 36.37 1.71 -22.44
CA LEU A 7 35.95 0.34 -22.78
C LEU A 7 34.53 0.32 -23.39
N LEU A 8 34.44 0.85 -24.62
CA LEU A 8 33.48 0.42 -25.63
C LEU A 8 34.31 -0.02 -26.85
N PRO A 9 34.05 -1.19 -27.47
CA PRO A 9 34.72 -1.55 -28.72
C PRO A 9 34.18 -0.67 -29.84
N ARG A 10 35.08 0.10 -30.46
CA ARG A 10 34.88 0.73 -31.75
C ARG A 10 34.80 -0.34 -32.84
N GLY A 11 33.86 -0.17 -33.75
CA GLY A 11 33.91 -0.84 -35.05
C GLY A 11 32.65 -0.59 -35.85
N TYR A 12 32.55 0.56 -36.52
CA TYR A 12 32.07 0.66 -37.91
C TYR A 12 32.50 2.02 -38.44
N GLY A 13 33.53 2.00 -39.30
CA GLY A 13 34.09 3.17 -39.95
C GLY A 13 33.16 3.65 -41.06
N ALA A 14 32.94 4.97 -41.11
CA ALA A 14 32.37 5.66 -42.24
C ALA A 14 33.37 5.62 -43.41
N SER A 15 33.03 4.88 -44.48
CA SER A 15 33.71 5.00 -45.76
C SER A 15 32.99 6.04 -46.62
N LYS A 16 33.78 6.97 -47.15
CA LYS A 16 33.37 8.02 -48.12
C LYS A 16 32.81 7.36 -49.38
N ALA A 17 31.58 7.73 -49.76
CA ALA A 17 31.05 7.42 -51.09
C ALA A 17 31.25 8.61 -52.03
N SER A 18 32.10 8.37 -53.03
CA SER A 18 32.27 9.16 -54.25
C SER A 18 30.99 9.12 -55.10
N ASN A 19 30.69 10.24 -55.73
CA ASN A 19 29.61 10.40 -56.69
C ASN A 19 30.01 9.74 -58.03
N ASN A 20 29.24 8.76 -58.52
CA ASN A 20 29.06 8.50 -59.95
C ASN A 20 27.91 7.50 -60.17
N GLY A 21 27.07 7.81 -61.16
CA GLY A 21 25.76 7.21 -61.36
C GLY A 21 25.72 5.83 -62.02
N GLY A 22 24.50 5.31 -62.08
CA GLY A 22 24.10 4.14 -62.88
C GLY A 22 23.69 2.95 -62.02
N GLY A 23 22.43 2.50 -62.17
CA GLY A 23 22.01 1.17 -61.72
C GLY A 23 20.96 1.18 -60.62
N SER A 24 19.70 1.27 -61.04
CA SER A 24 18.51 0.96 -60.26
C SER A 24 18.48 -0.53 -59.83
N GLU A 25 19.08 -0.91 -58.71
CA GLU A 25 18.87 -2.27 -58.15
C GLU A 25 19.26 -2.48 -56.67
N GLY A 26 19.44 -1.41 -55.88
CA GLY A 26 20.07 -1.53 -54.55
C GLY A 26 19.25 -1.12 -53.33
N VAL A 27 17.92 -0.94 -53.42
CA VAL A 27 17.09 -0.51 -52.28
C VAL A 27 15.80 -1.33 -52.22
N ARG A 28 15.92 -2.61 -51.88
CA ARG A 28 14.77 -3.49 -51.63
C ARG A 28 15.15 -4.63 -50.67
N SER A 29 15.66 -4.28 -49.49
CA SER A 29 15.94 -5.28 -48.43
C SER A 29 15.71 -4.74 -47.01
N ASP A 30 14.75 -3.82 -46.82
CA ASP A 30 14.12 -3.67 -45.52
C ASP A 30 13.08 -4.77 -45.38
N GLN A 31 13.36 -5.72 -44.49
CA GLN A 31 12.58 -6.91 -44.18
C GLN A 31 11.08 -6.61 -44.08
N ARG A 32 10.31 -7.00 -45.11
CA ARG A 32 8.90 -7.34 -44.91
C ARG A 32 8.88 -8.67 -44.19
N MET A 33 8.96 -8.64 -42.86
CA MET A 33 8.67 -9.80 -42.03
C MET A 33 7.35 -10.41 -42.52
N SER A 34 7.38 -11.67 -42.94
CA SER A 34 6.19 -12.28 -43.53
C SER A 34 5.12 -12.42 -42.43
N ARG A 35 3.82 -12.27 -42.79
CA ARG A 35 2.73 -12.47 -41.81
C ARG A 35 2.79 -13.84 -41.13
N GLN A 36 3.41 -14.81 -41.80
CA GLN A 36 3.60 -16.16 -41.28
C GLN A 36 4.68 -16.19 -40.18
N GLU A 37 5.84 -15.56 -40.40
CA GLU A 37 6.91 -15.46 -39.39
C GLU A 37 6.43 -14.75 -38.11
N VAL A 38 5.67 -13.66 -38.26
CA VAL A 38 5.06 -12.95 -37.12
C VAL A 38 4.16 -13.89 -36.32
N ARG A 39 3.33 -14.68 -37.02
CA ARG A 39 2.39 -15.58 -36.37
C ARG A 39 3.08 -16.77 -35.69
N GLU A 40 4.07 -17.37 -36.34
CA GLU A 40 4.86 -18.46 -35.77
C GLU A 40 5.57 -18.04 -34.48
N ARG A 41 6.21 -16.86 -34.48
CA ARG A 41 6.87 -16.33 -33.27
C ARG A 41 5.88 -16.00 -32.16
N MET A 42 4.69 -15.53 -32.51
CA MET A 42 3.63 -15.28 -31.54
C MET A 42 3.05 -16.56 -30.94
N ASP A 43 2.87 -17.60 -31.75
CA ASP A 43 2.43 -18.92 -31.29
C ASP A 43 3.50 -19.55 -30.37
N GLU A 44 4.79 -19.37 -30.71
CA GLU A 44 5.90 -19.74 -29.84
C GLU A 44 5.80 -19.03 -28.48
N LEU A 45 5.66 -17.70 -28.46
CA LEU A 45 5.52 -16.92 -27.22
C LEU A 45 4.25 -17.27 -26.43
N ALA A 46 3.14 -17.55 -27.11
CA ALA A 46 1.90 -17.99 -26.49
C ALA A 46 2.05 -19.37 -25.84
N SER A 47 2.80 -20.28 -26.48
CA SER A 47 3.07 -21.63 -25.95
C SER A 47 3.89 -21.63 -24.65
N LEU A 48 4.66 -20.56 -24.39
CA LEU A 48 5.42 -20.38 -23.16
C LEU A 48 4.52 -20.04 -21.96
N ILE A 49 3.25 -19.70 -22.19
CA ILE A 49 2.29 -19.31 -21.15
C ILE A 49 1.37 -20.51 -20.86
N PRO A 50 1.43 -21.11 -19.65
CA PRO A 50 0.51 -22.18 -19.30
C PRO A 50 -0.94 -21.69 -19.32
N GLU A 51 -1.87 -22.39 -19.96
CA GLU A 51 -3.29 -21.99 -20.04
C GLU A 51 -3.93 -21.82 -18.65
N ASP A 52 -3.55 -22.68 -17.69
CA ASP A 52 -4.00 -22.62 -16.30
C ASP A 52 -3.53 -21.35 -15.54
N SER A 53 -2.55 -20.63 -16.09
CA SER A 53 -2.01 -19.40 -15.50
C SER A 53 -2.84 -18.16 -15.85
N LEU A 54 -3.80 -18.23 -16.78
CA LEU A 54 -4.63 -17.08 -17.15
C LEU A 54 -5.91 -16.98 -16.27
N PRO A 55 -6.33 -15.76 -15.88
CA PRO A 55 -7.59 -15.51 -15.20
C PRO A 55 -8.83 -15.96 -15.98
N GLY A 56 -9.42 -17.08 -15.58
CA GLY A 56 -10.75 -17.50 -16.05
C GLY A 56 -10.67 -18.73 -16.92
N THR A 57 -11.52 -18.81 -17.94
CA THR A 57 -11.43 -19.75 -19.09
C THR A 57 -10.88 -19.03 -20.33
N MET A 58 -10.21 -17.90 -20.15
CA MET A 58 -9.72 -17.06 -21.24
C MET A 58 -8.42 -17.63 -21.82
N THR A 59 -8.33 -17.66 -23.14
CA THR A 59 -7.12 -18.04 -23.87
C THR A 59 -6.27 -16.80 -24.17
N PHE A 60 -4.97 -16.99 -24.43
CA PHE A 60 -4.04 -15.89 -24.72
C PHE A 60 -4.50 -15.01 -25.90
N GLU A 61 -5.20 -15.59 -26.88
CA GLU A 61 -5.73 -14.86 -28.04
C GLU A 61 -6.84 -13.86 -27.69
N GLN A 62 -7.61 -14.12 -26.62
CA GLN A 62 -8.73 -13.28 -26.18
C GLN A 62 -8.28 -12.05 -25.38
N LEU A 63 -7.01 -11.99 -24.98
CA LEU A 63 -6.43 -10.88 -24.25
C LEU A 63 -6.25 -9.67 -25.17
N SER A 64 -6.48 -8.47 -24.61
CA SER A 64 -6.09 -7.23 -25.27
C SER A 64 -4.57 -7.15 -25.42
N LEU A 65 -4.12 -6.31 -26.35
CA LEU A 65 -2.69 -6.09 -26.63
C LEU A 65 -1.86 -5.78 -25.37
N ALA A 66 -2.37 -4.90 -24.49
CA ALA A 66 -1.70 -4.55 -23.24
C ALA A 66 -1.63 -5.72 -22.25
N GLU A 67 -2.68 -6.55 -22.19
CA GLU A 67 -2.72 -7.73 -21.34
C GLU A 67 -1.75 -8.81 -21.83
N LYS A 68 -1.69 -9.06 -23.15
CA LYS A 68 -0.70 -9.97 -23.76
C LYS A 68 0.73 -9.58 -23.37
N LYS A 69 1.10 -8.30 -23.56
CA LYS A 69 2.42 -7.78 -23.18
C LYS A 69 2.68 -7.91 -21.67
N SER A 70 1.68 -7.62 -20.83
CA SER A 70 1.78 -7.74 -19.36
C SER A 70 2.00 -9.20 -18.89
N VAL A 71 1.34 -10.17 -19.54
CA VAL A 71 1.52 -11.60 -19.25
C VAL A 71 2.93 -12.06 -19.60
N LEU A 72 3.46 -11.64 -20.76
CA LEU A 72 4.83 -11.98 -21.16
C LEU A 72 5.87 -11.41 -20.18
N VAL A 73 5.68 -10.17 -19.72
CA VAL A 73 6.53 -9.59 -18.67
C VAL A 73 6.48 -10.41 -17.38
N ASN A 74 5.30 -10.89 -16.98
CA ASN A 74 5.20 -11.73 -15.78
C ASN A 74 5.89 -13.08 -15.96
N ARG A 75 5.83 -13.67 -17.15
CA ARG A 75 6.55 -14.90 -17.47
C ARG A 75 8.06 -14.72 -17.30
N GLU A 76 8.63 -13.61 -17.77
CA GLU A 76 10.05 -13.32 -17.57
C GLU A 76 10.40 -13.15 -16.08
N LEU A 77 9.53 -12.49 -15.30
CA LEU A 77 9.69 -12.38 -13.84
C LEU A 77 9.56 -13.74 -13.14
N ASP A 78 8.67 -14.62 -13.62
CA ASP A 78 8.47 -15.97 -13.10
C ASP A 78 9.68 -16.86 -13.37
N ASP A 79 10.27 -16.77 -14.57
CA ASP A 79 11.47 -17.51 -14.97
C ASP A 79 12.72 -17.04 -14.20
N MET A 80 12.85 -15.73 -13.96
CA MET A 80 13.91 -15.18 -13.10
C MET A 80 13.77 -15.63 -11.63
N GLY A 81 12.54 -15.84 -11.18
CA GLY A 81 12.20 -16.18 -9.80
C GLY A 81 12.51 -15.07 -8.79
N MET A 82 12.53 -15.44 -7.51
CA MET A 82 12.78 -14.50 -6.41
C MET A 82 14.27 -14.16 -6.27
N GLY A 83 14.74 -13.15 -7.01
CA GLY A 83 16.11 -12.64 -6.98
C GLY A 83 16.37 -11.58 -5.90
N ARG A 84 17.61 -11.04 -5.90
CA ARG A 84 18.04 -10.00 -4.95
C ARG A 84 17.23 -8.71 -5.11
N TYR A 85 16.92 -8.33 -6.35
CA TYR A 85 16.12 -7.13 -6.64
C TYR A 85 14.73 -7.24 -5.99
N GLN A 86 14.07 -8.39 -6.14
CA GLN A 86 12.74 -8.64 -5.59
C GLN A 86 12.75 -8.62 -4.05
N TRP A 87 13.78 -9.18 -3.40
CA TRP A 87 13.93 -9.09 -1.95
C TRP A 87 14.20 -7.66 -1.46
N CYS A 88 14.97 -6.87 -2.20
CA CYS A 88 15.13 -5.44 -1.93
C CYS A 88 13.79 -4.71 -2.01
N ILE A 89 13.03 -4.90 -3.11
CA ILE A 89 11.70 -4.29 -3.27
C ILE A 89 10.76 -4.70 -2.12
N PHE A 90 10.67 -6.00 -1.82
CA PHE A 90 9.84 -6.52 -0.74
C PHE A 90 10.17 -5.84 0.60
N THR A 91 11.47 -5.73 0.93
CA THR A 91 11.90 -5.09 2.18
C THR A 91 11.60 -3.60 2.18
N LEU A 92 11.86 -2.89 1.08
CA LEU A 92 11.62 -1.45 0.98
C LEU A 92 10.14 -1.08 1.06
N CYS A 93 9.28 -1.84 0.39
CA CYS A 93 7.83 -1.73 0.50
C CYS A 93 7.35 -2.11 1.91
N GLY A 94 7.95 -3.14 2.52
CA GLY A 94 7.70 -3.50 3.91
C GLY A 94 8.01 -2.34 4.87
N LEU A 95 9.11 -1.63 4.66
CA LEU A 95 9.45 -0.45 5.47
C LEU A 95 8.42 0.69 5.37
N GLY A 96 7.62 0.77 4.31
CA GLY A 96 6.51 1.74 4.25
C GLY A 96 5.29 1.27 5.04
N TYR A 97 4.99 -0.02 4.99
CA TYR A 97 4.01 -0.66 5.87
C TYR A 97 4.38 -0.48 7.36
N PHE A 98 5.67 -0.58 7.68
CA PHE A 98 6.22 -0.25 8.99
C PHE A 98 5.90 1.19 9.38
N LEU A 99 6.19 2.16 8.50
CA LEU A 99 5.94 3.58 8.78
C LEU A 99 4.46 3.88 9.01
N ASP A 100 3.55 3.22 8.28
CA ASP A 100 2.12 3.43 8.41
C ASP A 100 1.62 3.24 9.85
N LEU A 101 1.89 2.07 10.42
CA LEU A 101 1.42 1.75 11.76
C LEU A 101 2.31 2.35 12.85
N CYS A 102 3.58 2.60 12.56
CA CYS A 102 4.46 3.35 13.44
C CYS A 102 3.92 4.76 13.73
N TRP A 103 3.56 5.52 12.69
CA TRP A 103 2.98 6.86 12.84
C TRP A 103 1.53 6.84 13.32
N ALA A 104 0.73 5.84 12.92
CA ALA A 104 -0.62 5.72 13.44
C ALA A 104 -0.65 5.47 14.95
N GLN A 105 0.29 4.69 15.46
CA GLN A 105 0.43 4.45 16.89
C GLN A 105 1.02 5.65 17.64
N ALA A 106 1.93 6.40 17.02
CA ALA A 106 2.65 7.51 17.64
C ALA A 106 1.72 8.52 18.34
N PHE A 107 0.65 8.95 17.69
CA PHE A 107 -0.27 9.96 18.25
C PHE A 107 -1.06 9.46 19.45
N GLY A 108 -1.39 8.17 19.49
CA GLY A 108 -2.00 7.53 20.67
C GLY A 108 -1.03 7.48 21.85
N LEU A 109 0.25 7.19 21.57
CA LEU A 109 1.30 7.15 22.58
C LEU A 109 1.58 8.55 23.18
N VAL A 110 1.73 9.58 22.36
CA VAL A 110 2.09 10.92 22.86
C VAL A 110 0.90 11.75 23.37
N GLY A 111 -0.34 11.31 23.13
CA GLY A 111 -1.55 12.09 23.37
C GLY A 111 -1.68 12.59 24.82
N ALA A 112 -1.53 11.70 25.80
CA ALA A 112 -1.65 12.06 27.22
C ALA A 112 -0.58 13.08 27.65
N SER A 113 0.65 12.93 27.17
CA SER A 113 1.74 13.87 27.48
C SER A 113 1.50 15.25 26.88
N ILE A 114 0.98 15.33 25.65
CA ILE A 114 0.61 16.59 25.00
C ILE A 114 -0.55 17.25 25.75
N GLN A 115 -1.55 16.46 26.15
CA GLN A 115 -2.70 16.92 26.90
C GLN A 115 -2.29 17.55 28.23
N GLN A 116 -1.41 16.88 28.97
CA GLN A 116 -0.90 17.34 30.26
C GLN A 116 -0.07 18.63 30.13
N GLU A 117 0.78 18.75 29.11
CA GLU A 117 1.60 19.95 28.91
C GLU A 117 0.76 21.17 28.57
N LEU A 118 -0.16 21.05 27.62
CA LEU A 118 -0.90 22.19 27.06
C LEU A 118 -2.17 22.51 27.85
N GLY A 119 -2.58 21.64 28.77
CA GLY A 119 -3.82 21.82 29.53
C GLY A 119 -5.04 21.67 28.62
N ILE A 120 -5.04 20.65 27.76
CA ILE A 120 -6.11 20.45 26.80
C ILE A 120 -7.28 19.74 27.49
N PRO A 121 -8.51 20.27 27.37
CA PRO A 121 -9.72 19.57 27.82
C PRO A 121 -9.88 18.16 27.22
N ASP A 122 -10.44 17.23 27.98
CA ASP A 122 -10.62 15.82 27.57
C ASP A 122 -11.44 15.66 26.28
N ASP A 123 -12.36 16.58 26.00
CA ASP A 123 -13.18 16.58 24.77
C ASP A 123 -12.38 16.95 23.52
N LYS A 124 -11.25 17.66 23.68
CA LYS A 124 -10.47 18.21 22.56
C LYS A 124 -9.27 17.39 22.17
N ILE A 125 -8.75 16.52 23.05
CA ILE A 125 -7.55 15.74 22.76
C ILE A 125 -7.73 14.82 21.54
N ALA A 126 -8.94 14.31 21.31
CA ALA A 126 -9.27 13.46 20.17
C ALA A 126 -9.06 14.14 18.81
N HIS A 127 -9.05 15.48 18.74
CA HIS A 127 -8.87 16.22 17.49
C HIS A 127 -7.53 15.93 16.81
N ILE A 128 -6.47 15.57 17.54
CA ILE A 128 -5.17 15.21 16.93
C ILE A 128 -5.30 13.92 16.10
N SER A 129 -5.96 12.92 16.66
CA SER A 129 -6.23 11.64 16.00
C SER A 129 -7.19 11.82 14.84
N THR A 130 -8.21 12.67 14.97
CA THR A 130 -9.11 13.03 13.86
C THR A 130 -8.36 13.73 12.73
N ALA A 131 -7.49 14.69 13.04
CA ALA A 131 -6.72 15.42 12.05
C ALA A 131 -5.75 14.50 11.29
N PHE A 132 -5.03 13.63 12.01
CA PHE A 132 -4.19 12.60 11.40
C PHE A 132 -4.98 11.67 10.48
N ASN A 133 -6.13 11.15 10.93
CA ASN A 133 -6.98 10.27 10.12
C ASN A 133 -7.58 10.98 8.90
N ALA A 134 -7.95 12.26 9.01
CA ALA A 134 -8.38 13.06 7.88
C ALA A 134 -7.25 13.21 6.85
N GLY A 135 -6.03 13.50 7.31
CA GLY A 135 -4.83 13.52 6.47
C GLY A 135 -4.60 12.19 5.76
N LEU A 136 -4.66 11.09 6.50
CA LEU A 136 -4.54 9.74 5.95
C LEU A 136 -5.61 9.43 4.89
N CYS A 137 -6.85 9.87 5.10
CA CYS A 137 -7.97 9.69 4.17
C CYS A 137 -7.70 10.42 2.85
N ILE A 138 -7.32 11.69 2.93
CA ILE A 138 -6.94 12.51 1.77
C ILE A 138 -5.72 11.91 1.07
N GLY A 139 -4.72 11.47 1.84
CA GLY A 139 -3.50 10.85 1.33
C GLY A 139 -3.78 9.56 0.57
N ALA A 140 -4.55 8.63 1.16
CA ALA A 140 -4.88 7.36 0.54
C ALA A 140 -5.61 7.56 -0.80
N PHE A 141 -6.55 8.51 -0.85
CA PHE A 141 -7.25 8.86 -2.08
C PHE A 141 -6.32 9.51 -3.12
N ALA A 142 -5.60 10.57 -2.73
CA ALA A 142 -4.78 11.35 -3.64
C ALA A 142 -3.60 10.53 -4.19
N TRP A 143 -2.84 9.87 -3.32
CA TRP A 143 -1.72 9.03 -3.74
C TRP A 143 -2.16 7.79 -4.50
N GLY A 144 -3.31 7.20 -4.13
CA GLY A 144 -3.90 6.08 -4.87
C GLY A 144 -4.24 6.45 -6.32
N LEU A 145 -4.75 7.66 -6.57
CA LEU A 145 -5.00 8.13 -7.93
C LEU A 145 -3.72 8.54 -8.65
N LEU A 146 -2.80 9.23 -7.95
CA LEU A 146 -1.56 9.73 -8.54
C LEU A 146 -0.61 8.60 -8.96
N VAL A 147 -0.61 7.45 -8.28
CA VAL A 147 0.28 6.33 -8.60
C VAL A 147 0.03 5.73 -10.00
N ASP A 148 -1.23 5.80 -10.48
CA ASP A 148 -1.63 5.32 -11.80
C ASP A 148 -1.43 6.37 -12.91
N ILE A 149 -1.11 7.62 -12.54
CA ILE A 149 -0.97 8.73 -13.50
C ILE A 149 0.49 9.13 -13.62
N VAL A 150 1.11 9.48 -12.49
CA VAL A 150 2.48 10.00 -12.37
C VAL A 150 3.51 8.87 -12.35
N GLY A 151 3.12 7.69 -11.87
CA GLY A 151 3.98 6.52 -11.75
C GLY A 151 4.29 6.16 -10.29
N ARG A 152 4.74 4.92 -10.09
CA ARG A 152 4.98 4.36 -8.76
C ARG A 152 6.20 5.00 -8.12
N ARG A 153 7.25 5.30 -8.90
CA ARG A 153 8.54 5.78 -8.39
C ARG A 153 8.45 7.10 -7.62
N TRP A 154 7.71 8.08 -8.15
CA TRP A 154 7.60 9.39 -7.52
C TRP A 154 6.73 9.32 -6.28
N CYS A 155 5.57 8.67 -6.38
CA CYS A 155 4.65 8.53 -5.27
C CYS A 155 5.31 7.77 -4.09
N PHE A 156 6.07 6.70 -4.39
CA PHE A 156 6.82 5.91 -3.40
C PHE A 156 7.82 6.70 -2.55
N ASN A 157 8.42 7.76 -3.11
CA ASN A 157 9.42 8.58 -2.42
C ASN A 157 8.82 9.85 -1.81
N LEU A 158 7.84 10.48 -2.47
CA LEU A 158 7.24 11.72 -2.02
C LEU A 158 6.43 11.53 -0.73
N THR A 159 5.76 10.40 -0.54
CA THR A 159 5.04 10.07 0.70
C THR A 159 5.98 10.12 1.90
N CYS A 160 7.12 9.43 1.84
CA CYS A 160 8.14 9.42 2.89
C CYS A 160 8.79 10.81 3.09
N ALA A 161 9.04 11.55 2.00
CA ALA A 161 9.64 12.88 2.09
C ALA A 161 8.73 13.87 2.85
N ILE A 162 7.43 13.86 2.55
CA ILE A 162 6.43 14.70 3.21
C ILE A 162 6.33 14.35 4.70
N THR A 163 6.22 13.05 5.03
CA THR A 163 6.18 12.59 6.41
C THR A 163 7.44 12.99 7.17
N THR A 164 8.62 12.86 6.57
CA THR A 164 9.89 13.23 7.20
C THR A 164 9.94 14.73 7.51
N PHE A 165 9.60 15.57 6.54
CA PHE A 165 9.62 17.02 6.69
C PHE A 165 8.69 17.49 7.82
N PHE A 166 7.42 17.07 7.80
CA PHE A 166 6.47 17.46 8.84
C PHE A 166 6.73 16.78 10.19
N GLY A 167 7.30 15.56 10.19
CA GLY A 167 7.69 14.84 11.39
C GLY A 167 8.73 15.57 12.23
N PHE A 168 9.74 16.19 11.60
CA PHE A 168 10.73 17.01 12.32
C PHE A 168 10.13 18.30 12.87
N ILE A 169 9.21 18.93 12.12
CA ILE A 169 8.55 20.17 12.55
C ILE A 169 7.59 19.88 13.72
N PHE A 170 7.01 18.70 13.79
CA PHE A 170 6.00 18.32 14.79
C PHE A 170 6.42 18.53 16.25
N ALA A 171 7.70 18.35 16.58
CA ALA A 171 8.18 18.53 17.96
C ALA A 171 8.35 20.01 18.37
N THR A 172 8.28 20.95 17.41
CA THR A 172 8.57 22.38 17.66
C THR A 172 7.41 23.17 18.27
N PRO A 173 6.15 23.09 17.78
CA PRO A 173 5.07 23.94 18.29
C PRO A 173 4.62 23.55 19.69
N SER A 174 4.07 24.53 20.40
CA SER A 174 3.36 24.39 21.67
C SER A 174 1.90 24.86 21.55
N SER A 175 1.37 24.90 20.33
CA SER A 175 -0.02 25.29 20.05
C SER A 175 -0.77 24.08 19.50
N PHE A 176 -1.86 23.70 20.17
CA PHE A 176 -2.60 22.49 19.84
C PHE A 176 -3.18 22.48 18.41
N PRO A 177 -3.80 23.57 17.89
CA PRO A 177 -4.23 23.62 16.49
C PRO A 177 -3.10 23.36 15.48
N VAL A 178 -1.88 23.87 15.76
CA VAL A 178 -0.72 23.65 14.90
C VAL A 178 -0.27 22.18 14.95
N ILE A 179 -0.28 21.58 16.13
CA ILE A 179 0.00 20.15 16.32
C ILE A 179 -1.00 19.31 15.50
N CYS A 180 -2.29 19.62 15.55
CA CYS A 180 -3.31 18.94 14.75
C CYS A 180 -3.08 19.12 13.24
N MET A 181 -2.76 20.32 12.77
CA MET A 181 -2.44 20.55 11.35
C MET A 181 -1.22 19.74 10.90
N LEU A 182 -0.16 19.68 11.70
CA LEU A 182 1.03 18.88 11.41
C LEU A 182 0.73 17.38 11.44
N ALA A 183 -0.10 16.91 12.38
CA ALA A 183 -0.58 15.54 12.41
C ALA A 183 -1.32 15.19 11.11
N GLY A 184 -2.21 16.08 10.63
CA GLY A 184 -2.86 15.92 9.33
C GLY A 184 -1.88 15.89 8.15
N ALA A 185 -0.85 16.74 8.16
CA ALA A 185 0.16 16.76 7.11
C ALA A 185 1.04 15.49 7.09
N ILE A 186 1.37 14.95 8.26
CA ILE A 186 2.04 13.64 8.41
C ILE A 186 1.12 12.54 7.86
N GLY A 187 -0.16 12.56 8.23
CA GLY A 187 -1.18 11.63 7.72
C GLY A 187 -1.30 11.67 6.19
N LEU A 188 -1.25 12.85 5.58
CA LEU A 188 -1.28 13.01 4.12
C LEU A 188 -0.13 12.25 3.44
N GLY A 189 1.09 12.32 3.99
CA GLY A 189 2.23 11.56 3.48
C GLY A 189 2.05 10.06 3.68
N ILE A 190 1.72 9.64 4.90
CA ILE A 190 1.59 8.23 5.28
C ILE A 190 0.48 7.51 4.51
N GLY A 191 -0.67 8.16 4.27
CA GLY A 191 -1.85 7.51 3.72
C GLY A 191 -1.65 6.82 2.36
N GLY A 192 -0.63 7.19 1.60
CA GLY A 192 -0.29 6.60 0.31
C GLY A 192 0.54 5.32 0.36
N ASN A 193 1.23 4.99 1.45
CA ASN A 193 2.22 3.90 1.42
C ASN A 193 1.57 2.53 1.20
N ILE A 194 0.49 2.18 1.91
CA ILE A 194 -0.19 0.88 1.73
C ILE A 194 -0.57 0.61 0.26
N PRO A 195 -1.38 1.46 -0.41
CA PRO A 195 -1.80 1.17 -1.78
C PRO A 195 -0.64 1.18 -2.79
N ILE A 196 0.36 2.05 -2.60
CA ILE A 196 1.53 2.12 -3.48
C ILE A 196 2.42 0.88 -3.30
N ASP A 197 2.78 0.56 -2.06
CA ASP A 197 3.75 -0.49 -1.73
C ASP A 197 3.20 -1.88 -2.05
N ALA A 198 1.92 -2.11 -1.82
CA ALA A 198 1.24 -3.34 -2.23
C ALA A 198 1.26 -3.51 -3.76
N THR A 199 0.99 -2.43 -4.49
CA THR A 199 0.99 -2.41 -5.96
C THR A 199 2.38 -2.69 -6.51
N ILE A 200 3.40 -1.99 -6.01
CA ILE A 200 4.79 -2.19 -6.41
C ILE A 200 5.21 -3.64 -6.14
N THR A 201 4.97 -4.13 -4.93
CA THR A 201 5.37 -5.49 -4.54
C THR A 201 4.73 -6.53 -5.47
N LEU A 202 3.44 -6.41 -5.75
CA LEU A 202 2.74 -7.33 -6.65
C LEU A 202 3.25 -7.27 -8.11
N GLU A 203 3.69 -6.11 -8.58
CA GLU A 203 4.17 -5.92 -9.95
C GLU A 203 5.58 -6.47 -10.19
N PHE A 204 6.37 -6.67 -9.14
CA PHE A 204 7.72 -7.24 -9.22
C PHE A 204 7.83 -8.67 -8.65
N LEU A 205 6.80 -9.18 -7.96
CA LEU A 205 6.80 -10.52 -7.39
C LEU A 205 6.48 -11.59 -8.44
N PRO A 206 7.23 -12.72 -8.45
CA PRO A 206 6.82 -13.92 -9.16
C PRO A 206 5.47 -14.43 -8.67
N THR A 207 4.67 -14.98 -9.58
CA THR A 207 3.33 -15.53 -9.36
C THR A 207 3.31 -16.59 -8.26
N LYS A 208 4.35 -17.44 -8.16
CA LYS A 208 4.49 -18.46 -7.11
C LYS A 208 4.71 -17.87 -5.70
N ASN A 209 5.28 -16.67 -5.62
CA ASN A 209 5.68 -16.01 -4.38
C ASN A 209 4.70 -14.93 -3.92
N ARG A 210 3.52 -14.82 -4.54
CA ARG A 210 2.51 -13.81 -4.17
C ARG A 210 1.98 -13.92 -2.74
N TYR A 211 2.18 -15.05 -2.06
CA TYR A 211 1.92 -15.15 -0.62
C TYR A 211 2.75 -14.13 0.20
N LEU A 212 3.91 -13.69 -0.32
CA LEU A 212 4.73 -12.63 0.28
C LEU A 212 3.99 -11.30 0.33
N LEU A 213 2.97 -11.07 -0.51
CA LEU A 213 2.16 -9.87 -0.42
C LEU A 213 1.40 -9.78 0.92
N ALA A 214 0.98 -10.92 1.49
CA ALA A 214 0.45 -10.96 2.85
C ALA A 214 1.55 -10.86 3.91
N ALA A 215 2.74 -11.42 3.65
CA ALA A 215 3.89 -11.23 4.53
C ALA A 215 4.37 -9.77 4.60
N LEU A 216 4.05 -8.96 3.59
CA LEU A 216 4.33 -7.52 3.59
C LEU A 216 3.68 -6.82 4.79
N SER A 217 2.47 -7.28 5.18
CA SER A 217 1.79 -6.82 6.38
C SER A 217 2.51 -7.15 7.68
N THR A 218 3.54 -8.00 7.70
CA THR A 218 4.32 -8.24 8.93
C THR A 218 5.08 -7.03 9.41
N PHE A 219 5.44 -6.12 8.51
CA PHE A 219 6.14 -4.90 8.89
C PHE A 219 5.28 -3.92 9.68
N GLN A 220 3.96 -3.96 9.51
CA GLN A 220 3.00 -3.11 10.21
C GLN A 220 3.05 -3.26 11.75
N PRO A 221 2.81 -4.45 12.33
CA PRO A 221 2.91 -4.65 13.78
C PRO A 221 4.33 -4.44 14.30
N ILE A 222 5.38 -4.70 13.50
CA ILE A 222 6.76 -4.34 13.86
C ILE A 222 6.87 -2.81 14.04
N GLY A 223 6.25 -2.02 13.17
CA GLY A 223 6.15 -0.56 13.31
C GLY A 223 5.50 -0.10 14.60
N THR A 224 4.35 -0.70 14.95
CA THR A 224 3.63 -0.42 16.20
C THR A 224 4.48 -0.76 17.43
N VAL A 225 5.16 -1.91 17.42
CA VAL A 225 6.03 -2.36 18.52
C VAL A 225 7.22 -1.43 18.68
N VAL A 226 7.88 -1.04 17.58
CA VAL A 226 9.00 -0.09 17.63
C VAL A 226 8.55 1.26 18.15
N ALA A 227 7.41 1.80 17.69
CA ALA A 227 6.87 3.06 18.23
C ALA A 227 6.61 2.96 19.74
N SER A 228 6.04 1.84 20.18
CA SER A 228 5.75 1.58 21.60
C SER A 228 7.03 1.44 22.43
N LEU A 229 8.08 0.81 21.89
CA LEU A 229 9.39 0.69 22.53
C LEU A 229 10.08 2.04 22.68
N LEU A 230 10.05 2.89 21.64
CA LEU A 230 10.63 4.23 21.69
C LEU A 230 9.89 5.09 22.73
N ALA A 231 8.56 5.02 22.74
CA ALA A 231 7.75 5.71 23.73
C ALA A 231 7.99 5.20 25.16
N PHE A 232 8.10 3.88 25.36
CA PHE A 232 8.44 3.27 26.65
C PHE A 232 9.82 3.71 27.16
N ALA A 233 10.81 3.86 26.28
CA ALA A 233 12.16 4.26 26.66
C ALA A 233 12.28 5.75 27.03
N LEU A 234 11.43 6.62 26.47
CA LEU A 234 11.58 8.06 26.58
C LEU A 234 10.49 8.73 27.43
N ILE A 235 9.24 8.30 27.31
CA ILE A 235 8.13 9.02 27.96
C ILE A 235 8.21 8.85 29.48
N PRO A 236 8.24 7.64 30.07
CA PRO A 236 8.25 7.47 31.53
C PRO A 236 9.39 8.19 32.25
N THR A 237 10.55 8.35 31.60
CA THR A 237 11.74 9.00 32.20
C THR A 237 11.75 10.52 32.03
N TYR A 238 11.20 11.03 30.92
CA TYR A 238 11.28 12.46 30.54
C TYR A 238 9.91 13.16 30.51
N SER A 239 8.91 12.63 31.21
CA SER A 239 7.59 13.26 31.38
C SER A 239 7.36 13.71 32.82
N CYS A 240 6.47 14.69 33.00
CA CYS A 240 6.01 15.12 34.31
C CYS A 240 5.33 13.98 35.08
N GLU A 241 5.32 14.10 36.41
CA GLU A 241 4.47 13.26 37.26
C GLU A 241 3.00 13.46 36.87
N THR A 242 2.22 12.38 36.80
CA THR A 242 0.83 12.38 36.32
C THR A 242 -0.13 13.19 37.20
N SER A 243 0.25 13.47 38.45
CA SER A 243 -0.48 14.30 39.41
C SER A 243 -0.42 15.79 39.09
N LEU A 244 0.57 16.24 38.32
CA LEU A 244 0.79 17.65 38.00
C LEU A 244 -0.09 18.11 36.84
N LYS A 245 -0.81 19.22 37.03
CA LYS A 245 -1.60 19.89 35.98
C LYS A 245 -0.72 20.82 35.12
N SER A 246 -1.21 21.20 33.94
CA SER A 246 -0.53 22.18 33.09
C SER A 246 -0.35 23.54 33.77
N CYS A 247 0.78 24.19 33.52
CA CYS A 247 1.03 25.57 33.93
C CYS A 247 0.14 26.61 33.24
N SER A 248 -0.59 26.23 32.18
CA SER A 248 -1.59 27.11 31.57
C SER A 248 -2.88 27.22 32.39
N ILE A 249 -3.10 26.28 33.32
CA ILE A 249 -4.34 26.16 34.09
C ILE A 249 -4.11 26.35 35.60
N SER A 250 -2.97 25.91 36.14
CA SER A 250 -2.72 25.88 37.59
C SER A 250 -1.55 26.76 37.99
N GLU A 251 -1.73 27.58 39.04
CA GLU A 251 -0.67 28.33 39.71
C GLU A 251 0.05 27.38 40.70
N ALA A 252 1.14 26.74 40.25
CA ALA A 252 2.18 25.96 40.97
C ALA A 252 1.78 25.00 42.14
N PRO A 253 2.26 23.74 42.18
CA PRO A 253 3.20 23.07 41.26
C PRO A 253 2.52 22.62 39.95
N CYS A 254 3.20 22.83 38.82
CA CYS A 254 2.64 22.59 37.49
C CYS A 254 3.67 21.97 36.52
N CYS A 255 3.18 21.33 35.46
CA CYS A 255 4.01 20.69 34.44
C CYS A 255 4.52 21.71 33.41
N HIS A 256 5.80 22.07 33.51
CA HIS A 256 6.49 22.90 32.53
C HIS A 256 6.93 22.10 31.31
N ARG A 257 7.02 22.78 30.15
CA ARG A 257 7.56 22.20 28.90
C ARG A 257 8.94 21.55 29.08
N SER A 258 9.84 22.17 29.85
CA SER A 258 11.20 21.64 30.09
C SER A 258 11.21 20.26 30.75
N ASN A 259 10.16 19.96 31.52
CA ASN A 259 10.05 18.74 32.32
C ASN A 259 9.21 17.66 31.59
N ASN A 260 8.66 17.97 30.41
CA ASN A 260 7.83 17.08 29.60
C ASN A 260 8.36 16.94 28.17
N MET A 261 9.66 16.64 28.06
CA MET A 261 10.34 16.53 26.77
C MET A 261 10.21 15.14 26.13
N GLY A 262 9.77 14.13 26.89
CA GLY A 262 9.70 12.73 26.44
C GLY A 262 8.93 12.54 25.14
N TRP A 263 7.75 13.14 25.01
CA TRP A 263 6.96 13.01 23.78
C TRP A 263 7.61 13.67 22.56
N ARG A 264 8.34 14.78 22.74
CA ARG A 264 9.08 15.42 21.65
C ARG A 264 10.24 14.56 21.19
N TYR A 265 11.00 14.00 22.12
CA TYR A 265 12.09 13.08 21.80
C TYR A 265 11.58 11.86 21.04
N THR A 266 10.45 11.28 21.47
CA THR A 266 9.79 10.18 20.75
C THR A 266 9.45 10.58 19.31
N MET A 267 8.81 11.72 19.10
CA MET A 267 8.43 12.17 17.74
C MET A 267 9.63 12.49 16.85
N VAL A 268 10.69 13.11 17.40
CA VAL A 268 11.94 13.36 16.66
C VAL A 268 12.62 12.05 16.26
N LEU A 269 12.66 11.05 17.13
CA LEU A 269 13.26 9.75 16.82
C LEU A 269 12.47 8.97 15.77
N LEU A 270 11.14 9.08 15.79
CA LEU A 270 10.28 8.56 14.72
C LEU A 270 10.52 9.28 13.38
N ALA A 271 10.72 10.59 13.39
CA ALA A 271 11.11 11.36 12.21
C ALA A 271 12.47 10.92 11.66
N PHE A 272 13.47 10.67 12.52
CA PHE A 272 14.75 10.09 12.11
C PHE A 272 14.62 8.70 11.51
N THR A 273 13.75 7.86 12.07
CA THR A 273 13.47 6.52 11.52
C THR A 273 12.87 6.64 10.12
N THR A 274 11.95 7.58 9.92
CA THR A 274 11.35 7.88 8.61
C THR A 274 12.38 8.42 7.62
N LEU A 275 13.26 9.32 8.05
CA LEU A 275 14.35 9.85 7.25
C LEU A 275 15.32 8.75 6.81
N ALA A 276 15.68 7.83 7.71
CA ALA A 276 16.54 6.70 7.39
C ALA A 276 15.91 5.82 6.30
N ILE A 277 14.62 5.51 6.42
CA ILE A 277 13.88 4.75 5.41
C ILE A 277 13.81 5.53 4.09
N PHE A 278 13.60 6.84 4.11
CA PHE A 278 13.63 7.69 2.92
C PHE A 278 14.99 7.66 2.22
N ILE A 279 16.11 7.77 2.97
CA ILE A 279 17.47 7.67 2.42
C ILE A 279 17.69 6.30 1.78
N VAL A 280 17.25 5.22 2.44
CA VAL A 280 17.37 3.87 1.89
C VAL A 280 16.54 3.71 0.61
N ARG A 281 15.32 4.25 0.56
CA ARG A 281 14.42 4.22 -0.61
C ARG A 281 14.92 5.08 -1.78
N PHE A 282 15.53 6.24 -1.52
CA PHE A 282 15.87 7.20 -2.55
C PHE A 282 17.34 7.13 -2.99
N VAL A 283 18.26 6.93 -2.05
CA VAL A 283 19.71 7.03 -2.28
C VAL A 283 20.34 5.64 -2.43
N VAL A 284 20.02 4.70 -1.53
CA VAL A 284 20.69 3.38 -1.49
C VAL A 284 20.17 2.47 -2.59
N PHE A 285 18.85 2.45 -2.81
CA PHE A 285 18.24 1.63 -3.85
C PHE A 285 17.53 2.49 -4.87
N LYS A 286 18.08 2.57 -6.09
CA LYS A 286 17.45 3.31 -7.19
C LYS A 286 16.27 2.52 -7.74
N PHE A 287 15.09 2.72 -7.15
CA PHE A 287 13.84 2.14 -7.62
C PHE A 287 13.60 2.46 -9.09
N ARG A 288 13.41 1.40 -9.90
CA ARG A 288 13.01 1.51 -11.30
C ARG A 288 11.50 1.46 -11.38
N GLU A 289 10.95 2.25 -12.30
CA GLU A 289 9.51 2.29 -12.52
C GLU A 289 8.97 0.92 -12.93
N SER A 290 7.71 0.65 -12.59
CA SER A 290 7.06 -0.63 -12.88
C SER A 290 7.00 -0.90 -14.40
N PRO A 291 7.44 -2.08 -14.87
CA PRO A 291 7.32 -2.49 -16.27
C PRO A 291 5.88 -2.43 -16.77
N LYS A 292 4.92 -2.89 -15.96
CA LYS A 292 3.49 -2.86 -16.32
C LYS A 292 2.96 -1.44 -16.46
N PHE A 293 3.36 -0.55 -15.56
CA PHE A 293 3.02 0.87 -15.68
C PHE A 293 3.59 1.49 -16.95
N LEU A 294 4.81 1.14 -17.35
CA LEU A 294 5.41 1.64 -18.59
C LEU A 294 4.67 1.11 -19.83
N LEU A 295 4.25 -0.15 -19.82
CA LEU A 295 3.44 -0.74 -20.90
C LEU A 295 2.08 -0.03 -21.04
N THR A 296 1.41 0.35 -19.94
CA THR A 296 0.13 1.08 -20.01
C THR A 296 0.29 2.51 -20.53
N LYS A 297 1.51 3.08 -20.46
CA LYS A 297 1.87 4.35 -21.10
C LYS A 297 2.34 4.20 -22.56
N GLY A 298 2.48 2.96 -23.05
CA GLY A 298 3.03 2.67 -24.38
C GLY A 298 4.55 2.82 -24.48
N GLU A 299 5.27 2.84 -23.35
CA GLU A 299 6.72 2.98 -23.28
C GLU A 299 7.42 1.61 -23.25
N ASP A 300 7.21 0.82 -24.29
CA ASP A 300 7.66 -0.58 -24.42
C ASP A 300 9.18 -0.76 -24.25
N THR A 301 9.97 0.16 -24.81
CA THR A 301 11.44 0.15 -24.70
C THR A 301 11.90 0.25 -23.25
N ARG A 302 11.34 1.21 -22.51
CA ARG A 302 11.66 1.43 -21.10
C ARG A 302 11.18 0.26 -20.24
N ALA A 303 10.04 -0.34 -20.58
CA ALA A 303 9.55 -1.52 -19.87
C ALA A 303 10.56 -2.68 -19.97
N LEU A 304 11.08 -2.95 -21.18
CA LEU A 304 12.12 -3.96 -21.39
C LEU A 304 13.42 -3.62 -20.68
N ASP A 305 13.89 -2.37 -20.77
CA ASP A 305 15.12 -1.92 -20.10
C ASP A 305 15.08 -2.19 -18.58
N VAL A 306 13.90 -2.08 -17.96
CA VAL A 306 13.71 -2.43 -16.55
C VAL A 306 13.89 -3.94 -16.34
N ILE A 307 13.25 -4.79 -17.14
CA ILE A 307 13.37 -6.26 -17.04
C ILE A 307 14.82 -6.72 -17.25
N TYR A 308 15.50 -6.27 -18.32
CA TYR A 308 16.91 -6.59 -18.57
C TYR A 308 17.81 -6.18 -17.41
N SER A 309 17.51 -5.05 -16.78
CA SER A 309 18.28 -4.58 -15.66
C SER A 309 18.00 -5.31 -14.36
N ILE A 310 16.78 -5.82 -14.15
CA ILE A 310 16.45 -6.72 -13.05
C ILE A 310 17.22 -8.02 -13.22
N ALA A 311 17.23 -8.60 -14.43
CA ALA A 311 18.01 -9.80 -14.74
C ALA A 311 19.51 -9.59 -14.44
N LYS A 312 20.07 -8.46 -14.89
CA LYS A 312 21.46 -8.07 -14.59
C LYS A 312 21.72 -7.91 -13.09
N PHE A 313 20.84 -7.25 -12.35
CA PHE A 313 20.97 -7.07 -10.90
C PHE A 313 20.92 -8.41 -10.16
N ASN A 314 20.07 -9.32 -10.64
CA ASN A 314 19.91 -10.66 -10.10
C ASN A 314 20.99 -11.65 -10.56
N ARG A 315 21.89 -11.24 -11.47
CA ARG A 315 22.90 -12.11 -12.11
C ARG A 315 22.26 -13.34 -12.77
N ARG A 316 21.15 -13.13 -13.47
CA ARG A 316 20.44 -14.16 -14.25
C ARG A 316 20.69 -13.96 -15.74
N GLU A 317 20.35 -14.99 -16.51
CA GLU A 317 20.37 -14.92 -17.98
C GLU A 317 19.45 -13.80 -18.49
N PRO A 318 19.80 -13.20 -19.63
CA PRO A 318 18.98 -12.14 -20.20
C PRO A 318 17.59 -12.67 -20.57
N PRO A 319 16.54 -11.85 -20.41
CA PRO A 319 15.19 -12.17 -20.85
C PRO A 319 15.15 -12.59 -22.33
N VAL A 320 14.30 -13.55 -22.64
CA VAL A 320 14.06 -14.00 -24.03
C VAL A 320 13.31 -12.93 -24.82
N LEU A 321 12.48 -12.16 -24.12
CA LEU A 321 11.60 -11.13 -24.68
C LEU A 321 12.36 -9.91 -25.19
N THR A 322 12.17 -9.56 -26.46
CA THR A 322 12.82 -8.44 -27.16
C THR A 322 11.83 -7.35 -27.56
N LEU A 323 12.37 -6.19 -27.98
CA LEU A 323 11.55 -5.09 -28.50
C LEU A 323 10.84 -5.46 -29.81
N GLU A 324 11.44 -6.33 -30.61
CA GLU A 324 10.85 -6.81 -31.86
C GLU A 324 9.61 -7.65 -31.59
N ASP A 325 9.61 -8.47 -30.52
CA ASP A 325 8.44 -9.22 -30.11
C ASP A 325 7.26 -8.30 -29.77
N PHE A 326 7.47 -7.20 -29.04
CA PHE A 326 6.40 -6.23 -28.76
C PHE A 326 5.89 -5.51 -30.01
N ARG A 327 6.79 -5.16 -30.94
CA ARG A 327 6.41 -4.56 -32.23
C ARG A 327 5.60 -5.52 -33.10
N MET A 328 5.88 -6.83 -33.01
CA MET A 328 5.09 -7.86 -33.70
C MET A 328 3.66 -7.92 -33.20
N PHE A 329 3.43 -7.83 -31.89
CA PHE A 329 2.08 -7.73 -31.34
C PHE A 329 1.35 -6.47 -31.78
N ASP A 330 2.04 -5.32 -31.83
CA ASP A 330 1.45 -4.06 -32.34
C ASP A 330 1.07 -4.18 -33.82
N LEU A 331 1.92 -4.83 -34.62
CA LEU A 331 1.68 -5.06 -36.04
C LEU A 331 0.50 -6.01 -36.26
N GLU A 332 0.38 -7.10 -35.49
CA GLU A 332 -0.75 -8.03 -35.59
C GLU A 332 -2.08 -7.32 -35.29
N GLU A 333 -2.12 -6.50 -34.25
CA GLU A 333 -3.32 -5.74 -33.89
C GLU A 333 -3.70 -4.75 -35.01
N LEU A 334 -2.72 -4.03 -35.57
CA LEU A 334 -2.94 -3.15 -36.73
C LEU A 334 -3.47 -3.93 -37.94
N LEU A 335 -2.93 -5.11 -38.23
CA LEU A 335 -3.39 -5.97 -39.31
C LEU A 335 -4.80 -6.54 -39.08
N ARG A 336 -5.18 -6.84 -37.83
CA ARG A 336 -6.55 -7.24 -37.46
C ARG A 336 -7.53 -6.10 -37.68
N VAL A 337 -7.16 -4.88 -37.28
CA VAL A 337 -7.97 -3.68 -37.46
C VAL A 337 -8.10 -3.31 -38.95
N GLU A 338 -7.02 -3.37 -39.72
CA GLU A 338 -7.06 -3.14 -41.18
C GLU A 338 -7.88 -4.21 -41.90
N GLY A 339 -7.82 -5.48 -41.47
CA GLY A 339 -8.64 -6.57 -42.01
C GLY A 339 -10.14 -6.41 -41.77
N TYR A 340 -10.54 -5.79 -40.66
CA TYR A 340 -11.93 -5.40 -40.37
C TYR A 340 -12.32 -4.04 -40.96
N GLY A 341 -11.33 -3.21 -41.30
CA GLY A 341 -11.44 -1.79 -41.63
C GLY A 341 -11.57 -1.44 -43.11
N ALA A 342 -11.85 -2.40 -44.00
CA ALA A 342 -12.17 -2.09 -45.41
C ALA A 342 -13.56 -1.44 -45.64
N ARG A 343 -14.13 -0.81 -44.59
CA ARG A 343 -15.30 0.08 -44.65
C ARG A 343 -15.23 1.14 -43.55
N GLY A 344 -14.29 2.07 -43.66
CA GLY A 344 -14.29 3.25 -42.79
C GLY A 344 -13.06 4.13 -42.94
N ASN A 345 -13.21 5.23 -43.68
CA ASN A 345 -12.21 6.30 -43.79
C ASN A 345 -12.00 6.98 -42.42
N GLY A 346 -11.00 6.53 -41.66
CA GLY A 346 -10.58 7.14 -40.39
C GLY A 346 -9.13 7.60 -40.48
N ARG A 347 -8.92 8.90 -40.64
CA ARG A 347 -7.59 9.54 -40.60
C ARG A 347 -6.87 9.22 -39.30
N LEU A 348 -5.72 8.54 -39.37
CA LEU A 348 -4.76 8.47 -38.26
C LEU A 348 -4.19 9.87 -38.00
N SER A 349 -4.49 10.43 -36.83
CA SER A 349 -3.90 11.69 -36.37
C SER A 349 -2.51 11.44 -35.80
N ARG A 350 -1.51 11.96 -36.51
CA ARG A 350 -0.09 12.00 -36.16
C ARG A 350 0.13 13.09 -35.10
N GLY A 351 0.90 12.77 -34.07
CA GLY A 351 0.98 13.56 -32.84
C GLY A 351 1.55 14.97 -32.97
N ASN A 352 1.20 15.83 -32.00
CA ASN A 352 2.15 16.64 -31.24
C ASN A 352 1.48 17.38 -30.08
N SER A 353 2.31 17.78 -29.10
CA SER A 353 2.06 18.77 -28.02
C SER A 353 1.76 18.19 -26.63
N TYR A 354 2.80 17.62 -26.01
CA TYR A 354 2.85 17.34 -24.57
C TYR A 354 3.78 18.34 -23.89
N ALA A 355 3.24 19.51 -23.55
CA ALA A 355 3.70 20.34 -22.44
C ALA A 355 2.65 21.44 -22.22
N VAL A 356 2.30 21.71 -20.95
CA VAL A 356 1.56 22.92 -20.49
C VAL A 356 0.02 22.88 -20.43
N ARG A 357 -0.65 21.71 -20.30
CA ARG A 357 -2.10 21.67 -19.93
C ARG A 357 -2.46 20.60 -18.87
N VAL A 358 -1.70 20.52 -17.78
CA VAL A 358 -1.84 19.40 -16.82
C VAL A 358 -2.81 19.64 -15.65
N ILE A 359 -3.18 20.86 -15.25
CA ILE A 359 -3.81 20.99 -13.92
C ILE A 359 -5.34 21.07 -13.93
N VAL A 360 -5.99 21.51 -15.01
CA VAL A 360 -7.48 21.66 -15.02
C VAL A 360 -8.19 20.63 -15.93
N GLY A 361 -7.56 20.20 -17.02
CA GLY A 361 -8.09 19.11 -17.88
C GLY A 361 -7.78 17.69 -17.39
N GLY A 362 -6.98 17.57 -16.31
CA GLY A 362 -6.55 16.29 -15.74
C GLY A 362 -7.66 15.58 -14.96
N TYR A 363 -8.47 16.32 -14.18
CA TYR A 363 -9.50 15.74 -13.32
C TYR A 363 -10.64 15.06 -14.10
N GLN A 364 -11.14 15.66 -15.19
CA GLN A 364 -12.14 15.00 -16.05
C GLN A 364 -11.59 13.71 -16.70
N LYS A 365 -10.31 13.70 -17.10
CA LYS A 365 -9.65 12.48 -17.58
C LYS A 365 -9.40 11.46 -16.45
N MET A 366 -9.17 11.93 -15.22
CA MET A 366 -8.94 11.12 -14.02
C MET A 366 -10.19 10.33 -13.63
N PHE A 367 -11.33 11.02 -13.49
CA PHE A 367 -12.61 10.37 -13.19
C PHE A 367 -13.15 9.58 -14.39
N GLY A 368 -12.89 10.02 -15.63
CA GLY A 368 -13.24 9.27 -16.84
C GLY A 368 -12.45 7.96 -16.98
N HIS A 369 -11.18 7.94 -16.57
CA HIS A 369 -10.37 6.72 -16.48
C HIS A 369 -10.96 5.76 -15.44
N LEU A 370 -11.29 6.29 -14.25
CA LEU A 370 -11.87 5.50 -13.16
C LEU A 370 -13.25 4.93 -13.49
N GLY A 371 -14.07 5.65 -14.26
CA GLY A 371 -15.38 5.18 -14.71
C GLY A 371 -15.31 3.85 -15.47
N ARG A 372 -14.23 3.62 -16.23
CA ARG A 372 -14.01 2.37 -16.97
C ARG A 372 -13.88 1.15 -16.07
N LEU A 373 -13.34 1.31 -14.86
CA LEU A 373 -13.25 0.20 -13.89
C LEU A 373 -14.64 -0.34 -13.53
N PHE A 374 -15.64 0.55 -13.48
CA PHE A 374 -16.99 0.22 -13.05
C PHE A 374 -17.94 -0.12 -14.20
N GLU A 375 -17.47 -0.11 -15.46
CA GLU A 375 -18.25 -0.56 -16.62
C GLU A 375 -18.54 -2.06 -16.54
N GLU A 376 -17.59 -2.86 -16.05
CA GLU A 376 -17.79 -4.29 -15.85
C GLU A 376 -18.47 -4.57 -14.50
N LYS A 377 -19.67 -5.17 -14.54
CA LYS A 377 -20.45 -5.51 -13.34
C LYS A 377 -19.67 -6.34 -12.31
N LYS A 378 -18.72 -7.15 -12.77
CA LYS A 378 -17.83 -7.96 -11.94
C LYS A 378 -16.95 -7.11 -11.03
N TYR A 379 -16.27 -6.09 -11.57
CA TYR A 379 -15.38 -5.23 -10.79
C TYR A 379 -16.16 -4.31 -9.85
N LEU A 380 -17.34 -3.84 -10.25
CA LEU A 380 -18.24 -3.11 -9.36
C LEU A 380 -18.61 -3.94 -8.13
N TRP A 381 -18.96 -5.22 -8.34
CA TRP A 381 -19.32 -6.10 -7.24
C TRP A 381 -18.15 -6.45 -6.34
N ILE A 382 -16.98 -6.77 -6.90
CA ILE A 382 -15.74 -6.98 -6.14
C ILE A 382 -15.41 -5.74 -5.30
N PHE A 383 -15.47 -4.55 -5.91
CA PHE A 383 -15.20 -3.30 -5.22
C PHE A 383 -16.19 -3.05 -4.08
N SER A 384 -17.48 -3.30 -4.31
CA SER A 384 -18.53 -3.08 -3.30
C SER A 384 -18.36 -4.02 -2.10
N SER A 385 -18.07 -5.30 -2.34
CA SER A 385 -17.80 -6.28 -1.27
C SER A 385 -16.52 -5.93 -0.50
N LEU A 386 -15.45 -5.51 -1.19
CA LEU A 386 -14.23 -5.06 -0.53
C LEU A 386 -14.43 -3.74 0.21
N ALA A 387 -15.27 -2.82 -0.28
CA ALA A 387 -15.55 -1.55 0.38
C ALA A 387 -16.21 -1.79 1.74
N ILE A 388 -17.22 -2.67 1.79
CA ILE A 388 -17.85 -3.10 3.04
C ILE A 388 -16.80 -3.72 3.98
N ALA A 389 -15.92 -4.58 3.44
CA ALA A 389 -14.90 -5.25 4.23
C ALA A 389 -13.87 -4.29 4.84
N TYR A 390 -13.38 -3.30 4.07
CA TYR A 390 -12.48 -2.26 4.55
C TYR A 390 -13.17 -1.37 5.59
N MET A 391 -14.39 -0.92 5.32
CA MET A 391 -15.17 -0.13 6.28
C MET A 391 -15.33 -0.87 7.60
N ALA A 392 -15.72 -2.15 7.56
CA ALA A 392 -15.89 -2.99 8.73
C ALA A 392 -14.59 -3.26 9.50
N LEU A 393 -13.48 -3.54 8.81
CA LEU A 393 -12.16 -3.72 9.43
C LEU A 393 -11.74 -2.48 10.21
N PHE A 394 -11.79 -1.32 9.56
CA PHE A 394 -11.36 -0.05 10.14
C PHE A 394 -12.33 0.42 11.24
N TRP A 395 -13.63 0.15 11.08
CA TRP A 395 -14.64 0.38 12.11
C TRP A 395 -14.33 -0.42 13.37
N SER A 396 -14.09 -1.72 13.22
CA SER A 396 -13.78 -2.62 14.34
C SER A 396 -12.51 -2.16 15.07
N PHE A 397 -11.46 -1.83 14.31
CA PHE A 397 -10.22 -1.29 14.86
C PHE A 397 -10.41 0.01 15.62
N ALA A 398 -11.22 0.93 15.09
CA ALA A 398 -11.47 2.21 15.74
C ALA A 398 -12.28 2.07 17.04
N ILE A 399 -13.29 1.18 17.04
CA ILE A 399 -14.07 0.85 18.24
C ILE A 399 -13.17 0.25 19.32
N ALA A 400 -12.34 -0.73 18.95
CA ALA A 400 -11.38 -1.36 19.85
C ALA A 400 -10.36 -0.33 20.38
N GLY A 401 -9.75 0.46 19.51
CA GLY A 401 -8.75 1.44 19.94
C GLY A 401 -9.29 2.52 20.87
N PHE A 402 -10.55 2.96 20.69
CA PHE A 402 -11.10 4.10 21.42
C PHE A 402 -11.85 3.71 22.70
N PHE A 403 -12.73 2.70 22.65
CA PHE A 403 -13.63 2.39 23.77
C PHE A 403 -13.08 1.36 24.73
N LEU A 404 -12.17 0.50 24.27
CA LEU A 404 -11.62 -0.56 25.09
C LEU A 404 -10.84 0.01 26.31
N PRO A 405 -9.98 1.04 26.14
CA PRO A 405 -9.38 1.75 27.28
C PRO A 405 -10.41 2.42 28.21
N LEU A 406 -11.47 3.00 27.64
CA LEU A 406 -12.51 3.70 28.42
C LEU A 406 -13.33 2.74 29.29
N ILE A 407 -13.70 1.59 28.76
CA ILE A 407 -14.45 0.55 29.47
C ILE A 407 -13.63 0.03 30.66
N LEU A 408 -12.33 -0.18 30.48
CA LEU A 408 -11.43 -0.65 31.55
C LEU A 408 -11.29 0.36 32.67
N ARG A 409 -11.13 1.64 32.31
CA ARG A 409 -11.09 2.73 33.28
C ARG A 409 -12.40 2.79 34.08
N ALA A 410 -13.54 2.62 33.42
CA ALA A 410 -14.85 2.58 34.08
C ALA A 410 -15.00 1.35 35.02
N LYS A 411 -14.37 0.22 34.68
CA LYS A 411 -14.30 -0.97 35.54
C LYS A 411 -13.28 -0.88 36.68
N GLY A 412 -12.48 0.19 36.75
CA GLY A 412 -11.44 0.37 37.77
C GLY A 412 -10.20 -0.51 37.60
N VAL A 413 -10.02 -1.15 36.44
CA VAL A 413 -8.95 -2.14 36.19
C VAL A 413 -7.57 -1.50 36.00
N ASP A 414 -7.51 -0.22 35.63
CA ASP A 414 -6.29 0.55 35.31
C ASP A 414 -5.92 1.61 36.38
N ALA A 415 -6.48 1.57 37.59
CA ALA A 415 -6.35 2.65 38.57
C ALA A 415 -4.97 2.78 39.25
N ASP A 416 -4.18 1.69 39.34
CA ASP A 416 -2.96 1.63 40.16
C ASP A 416 -1.64 1.42 39.38
N GLY A 417 -1.65 1.59 38.04
CA GLY A 417 -0.48 1.34 37.19
C GLY A 417 0.47 2.54 37.04
N SER A 418 1.79 2.30 37.04
CA SER A 418 2.76 3.34 36.66
C SER A 418 2.69 3.64 35.16
N VAL A 419 3.13 4.84 34.75
CA VAL A 419 3.24 5.22 33.32
C VAL A 419 4.06 4.20 32.55
N ALA A 420 5.17 3.71 33.13
CA ALA A 420 6.02 2.69 32.52
C ALA A 420 5.24 1.38 32.25
N ASP A 421 4.35 0.97 33.15
CA ASP A 421 3.57 -0.25 32.97
C ASP A 421 2.54 -0.13 31.84
N THR A 422 1.97 1.06 31.62
CA THR A 422 1.07 1.32 30.49
C THR A 422 1.79 1.14 29.16
N TYR A 423 2.96 1.77 29.01
CA TYR A 423 3.76 1.62 27.78
C TYR A 423 4.31 0.21 27.59
N ARG A 424 4.64 -0.49 28.69
CA ARG A 424 5.02 -1.89 28.65
C ARG A 424 3.87 -2.79 28.18
N SER A 425 2.65 -2.51 28.63
CA SER A 425 1.44 -3.22 28.18
C SER A 425 1.22 -3.09 26.67
N TYR A 426 1.46 -1.90 26.08
CA TYR A 426 1.37 -1.73 24.63
C TYR A 426 2.31 -2.67 23.87
N ILE A 427 3.54 -2.87 24.35
CA ILE A 427 4.48 -3.79 23.72
C ILE A 427 3.93 -5.22 23.74
N TYR A 428 3.37 -5.67 24.87
CA TYR A 428 2.78 -7.00 25.00
C TYR A 428 1.53 -7.20 24.13
N ILE A 429 0.71 -6.16 23.98
CA ILE A 429 -0.50 -6.20 23.14
C ILE A 429 -0.14 -6.33 21.66
N TYR A 430 0.84 -5.56 21.18
CA TYR A 430 1.12 -5.46 19.75
C TYR A 430 2.12 -6.50 19.22
N LEU A 431 3.01 -7.03 20.06
CA LEU A 431 4.02 -8.01 19.64
C LEU A 431 3.42 -9.28 19.00
N PRO A 432 2.33 -9.87 19.52
CA PRO A 432 1.69 -11.03 18.89
C PRO A 432 1.19 -10.77 17.46
N GLY A 433 0.88 -9.52 17.09
CA GLY A 433 0.44 -9.16 15.74
C GLY A 433 1.45 -9.55 14.65
N VAL A 434 2.75 -9.57 14.96
CA VAL A 434 3.80 -10.03 14.04
C VAL A 434 3.55 -11.49 13.66
N THR A 435 3.24 -12.35 14.63
CA THR A 435 2.95 -13.76 14.37
C THR A 435 1.65 -13.94 13.58
N ALA A 436 0.63 -13.13 13.84
CA ALA A 436 -0.65 -13.17 13.14
C ALA A 436 -0.47 -12.99 11.62
N THR A 437 0.29 -11.98 11.22
CA THR A 437 0.55 -11.67 9.80
C THR A 437 1.39 -12.74 9.10
N LEU A 438 2.33 -13.38 9.80
CA LEU A 438 3.09 -14.52 9.27
C LEU A 438 2.18 -15.74 9.04
N VAL A 439 1.26 -16.00 9.98
CA VAL A 439 0.23 -17.03 9.82
C VAL A 439 -0.68 -16.69 8.64
N ALA A 440 -1.08 -15.42 8.46
CA ALA A 440 -1.84 -14.97 7.29
C ALA A 440 -1.10 -15.25 5.98
N ALA A 441 0.21 -14.96 5.93
CA ALA A 441 1.04 -15.24 4.76
C ALA A 441 1.10 -16.74 4.43
N TRP A 442 1.20 -17.59 5.46
CA TRP A 442 1.15 -19.03 5.29
C TRP A 442 -0.23 -19.49 4.77
N PHE A 443 -1.32 -18.96 5.32
CA PHE A 443 -2.68 -19.29 4.86
C PHE A 443 -2.95 -18.86 3.42
N MET A 444 -2.35 -17.73 3.00
CA MET A 444 -2.41 -17.26 1.61
C MET A 444 -1.72 -18.19 0.62
N GLY A 445 -0.80 -19.04 1.11
CA GLY A 445 -0.18 -20.12 0.36
C GLY A 445 -1.11 -21.31 0.08
N PHE A 446 -2.23 -21.48 0.80
CA PHE A 446 -3.18 -22.58 0.56
C PHE A 446 -3.96 -22.43 -0.76
N GLY A 447 -4.63 -23.50 -1.20
CA GLY A 447 -5.37 -23.58 -2.47
C GLY A 447 -6.43 -22.48 -2.68
N LYS A 448 -7.02 -22.42 -3.89
CA LYS A 448 -7.99 -21.37 -4.31
C LYS A 448 -9.14 -21.17 -3.31
N ALA A 449 -9.72 -22.27 -2.80
CA ALA A 449 -10.78 -22.22 -1.80
C ALA A 449 -10.28 -21.75 -0.42
N GLY A 450 -9.04 -22.10 -0.07
CA GLY A 450 -8.42 -21.73 1.20
C GLY A 450 -8.40 -20.22 1.41
N ARG A 451 -7.94 -19.43 0.44
CA ARG A 451 -7.78 -17.96 0.60
C ARG A 451 -9.08 -17.23 0.96
N ARG A 452 -10.18 -17.53 0.29
CA ARG A 452 -11.49 -16.92 0.61
C ARG A 452 -11.95 -17.34 2.01
N TRP A 453 -11.92 -18.63 2.30
CA TRP A 453 -12.38 -19.12 3.61
C TRP A 453 -11.47 -18.67 4.75
N SER A 454 -10.17 -18.51 4.52
CA SER A 454 -9.25 -17.89 5.48
C SER A 454 -9.69 -16.47 5.81
N MET A 455 -10.04 -15.65 4.81
CA MET A 455 -10.55 -14.30 5.06
C MET A 455 -11.89 -14.32 5.82
N VAL A 456 -12.83 -15.18 5.41
CA VAL A 456 -14.14 -15.32 6.08
C VAL A 456 -13.97 -15.73 7.54
N VAL A 457 -13.19 -16.77 7.81
CA VAL A 457 -12.93 -17.28 9.17
C VAL A 457 -12.18 -16.24 10.00
N SER A 458 -11.19 -15.54 9.43
CA SER A 458 -10.47 -14.49 10.15
C SER A 458 -11.36 -13.31 10.53
N ALA A 459 -12.29 -12.89 9.66
CA ALA A 459 -13.27 -11.85 9.98
C ALA A 459 -14.25 -12.30 11.09
N ALA A 460 -14.69 -13.56 11.06
CA ALA A 460 -15.51 -14.16 12.11
C ALA A 460 -14.80 -14.14 13.46
N LEU A 461 -13.52 -14.55 13.48
CA LEU A 461 -12.68 -14.60 14.68
C LEU A 461 -12.40 -13.22 15.24
N MET A 462 -12.16 -12.21 14.39
CA MET A 462 -12.03 -10.80 14.81
C MET A 462 -13.30 -10.29 15.50
N GLY A 463 -14.48 -10.60 14.96
CA GLY A 463 -15.75 -10.25 15.61
C GLY A 463 -15.96 -10.98 16.93
N ALA A 464 -15.60 -12.27 16.98
CA ALA A 464 -15.69 -13.07 18.19
C ALA A 464 -14.74 -12.55 19.29
N SER A 465 -13.50 -12.14 18.96
CA SER A 465 -12.57 -11.60 19.96
C SER A 465 -13.08 -10.31 20.60
N LEU A 466 -13.73 -9.43 19.82
CA LEU A 466 -14.37 -8.23 20.34
C LEU A 466 -15.55 -8.55 21.27
N ALA A 467 -16.40 -9.51 20.89
CA ALA A 467 -17.53 -9.94 21.71
C ALA A 467 -17.07 -10.60 23.03
N LEU A 468 -15.99 -11.38 22.98
CA LEU A 468 -15.41 -12.07 24.15
C LEU A 468 -14.78 -11.09 25.14
N TYR A 469 -14.39 -9.90 24.70
CA TYR A 469 -13.79 -8.87 25.56
C TYR A 469 -14.68 -8.46 26.75
N ARG A 470 -16.00 -8.64 26.64
CA ARG A 470 -16.95 -8.31 27.71
C ARG A 470 -16.61 -8.98 29.05
N PHE A 471 -15.98 -10.17 28.99
CA PHE A 471 -15.65 -10.99 30.15
C PHE A 471 -14.35 -10.56 30.86
N VAL A 472 -13.71 -9.48 30.40
CA VAL A 472 -12.50 -8.95 31.03
C VAL A 472 -12.85 -8.22 32.33
N GLU A 473 -12.31 -8.72 33.43
CA GLU A 473 -12.47 -8.16 34.78
C GLU A 473 -11.12 -7.88 35.48
N SER A 474 -10.00 -8.34 34.91
CA SER A 474 -8.66 -8.18 35.48
C SER A 474 -7.70 -7.46 34.54
N ARG A 475 -6.64 -6.86 35.10
CA ARG A 475 -5.60 -6.14 34.33
C ARG A 475 -4.79 -7.07 33.43
N GLU A 476 -4.47 -8.26 33.91
CA GLU A 476 -3.78 -9.28 33.11
C GLU A 476 -4.70 -9.82 32.00
N GLY A 477 -5.98 -10.04 32.32
CA GLY A 477 -7.00 -10.39 31.35
C GLY A 477 -7.13 -9.32 30.26
N ASN A 478 -7.13 -8.04 30.65
CA ASN A 478 -7.15 -6.93 29.71
C ASN A 478 -6.04 -6.99 28.65
N ILE A 479 -4.79 -7.16 29.09
CA ILE A 479 -3.64 -7.27 28.19
C ILE A 479 -3.79 -8.47 27.27
N ALA A 480 -4.18 -9.64 27.81
CA ALA A 480 -4.34 -10.86 27.04
C ALA A 480 -5.45 -10.76 25.98
N PHE A 481 -6.59 -10.17 26.32
CA PHE A 481 -7.71 -10.00 25.39
C PHE A 481 -7.46 -8.91 24.35
N ASN A 482 -6.78 -7.82 24.69
CA ASN A 482 -6.29 -6.84 23.71
C ASN A 482 -5.29 -7.48 22.75
N ALA A 483 -4.35 -8.28 23.26
CA ALA A 483 -3.39 -9.00 22.43
C ALA A 483 -4.10 -9.97 21.47
N MET A 484 -5.11 -10.69 21.95
CA MET A 484 -5.93 -11.60 21.16
C MET A 484 -6.72 -10.87 20.06
N GLU A 485 -7.39 -9.78 20.42
CA GLU A 485 -8.11 -8.92 19.48
C GLU A 485 -7.18 -8.39 18.39
N TYR A 486 -6.04 -7.81 18.79
CA TYR A 486 -5.05 -7.29 17.86
C TYR A 486 -4.46 -8.39 16.96
N TRP A 487 -4.29 -9.61 17.49
CA TRP A 487 -3.84 -10.77 16.72
C TRP A 487 -4.85 -11.12 15.62
N PHE A 488 -6.12 -11.31 15.95
CA PHE A 488 -7.14 -11.66 14.94
C PHE A 488 -7.37 -10.52 13.93
N GLN A 489 -7.30 -9.28 14.39
CA GLN A 489 -7.42 -8.13 13.50
C GLN A 489 -6.22 -8.05 12.53
N SER A 490 -4.99 -8.23 13.02
CA SER A 490 -3.78 -8.24 12.20
C SER A 490 -3.79 -9.40 11.20
N PHE A 491 -4.27 -10.58 11.62
CA PHE A 491 -4.46 -11.74 10.76
C PHE A 491 -5.43 -11.42 9.61
N TYR A 492 -6.60 -10.85 9.92
CA TYR A 492 -7.59 -10.49 8.90
C TYR A 492 -7.10 -9.38 7.97
N ALA A 493 -6.50 -8.33 8.51
CA ALA A 493 -5.98 -7.20 7.74
C ALA A 493 -4.93 -7.65 6.71
N ALA A 494 -4.00 -8.52 7.09
CA ALA A 494 -2.97 -9.04 6.19
C ALA A 494 -3.56 -9.82 4.99
N LEU A 495 -4.60 -10.64 5.22
CA LEU A 495 -5.28 -11.37 4.15
C LEU A 495 -6.02 -10.40 3.21
N LEU A 496 -6.74 -9.43 3.78
CA LEU A 496 -7.52 -8.46 3.01
C LEU A 496 -6.63 -7.55 2.14
N TYR A 497 -5.55 -7.03 2.72
CA TYR A 497 -4.60 -6.16 2.01
C TYR A 497 -3.84 -6.89 0.91
N ALA A 498 -3.58 -8.19 1.07
CA ALA A 498 -2.96 -8.99 0.02
C ALA A 498 -3.94 -9.35 -1.11
N TYR A 499 -5.21 -9.59 -0.79
CA TYR A 499 -6.22 -9.88 -1.82
C TYR A 499 -6.56 -8.66 -2.68
N THR A 500 -6.58 -7.47 -2.08
CA THR A 500 -7.06 -6.24 -2.73
C THR A 500 -6.36 -5.91 -4.05
N PRO A 501 -5.02 -5.74 -4.10
CA PRO A 501 -4.35 -5.38 -5.35
C PRO A 501 -4.39 -6.53 -6.37
N GLU A 502 -4.53 -7.79 -5.95
CA GLU A 502 -4.70 -8.92 -6.87
C GLU A 502 -6.07 -8.94 -7.54
N ALA A 503 -7.09 -8.37 -6.90
CA ALA A 503 -8.45 -8.36 -7.39
C ALA A 503 -8.69 -7.37 -8.53
N PHE A 504 -7.78 -6.39 -8.70
CA PHE A 504 -7.91 -5.33 -9.69
C PHE A 504 -6.79 -5.39 -10.75
N PRO A 505 -7.11 -5.01 -12.01
CA PRO A 505 -6.15 -4.95 -13.10
C PRO A 505 -5.11 -3.84 -12.86
N ALA A 506 -3.91 -3.98 -13.42
CA ALA A 506 -2.76 -3.12 -13.10
C ALA A 506 -2.99 -1.62 -13.38
N GLN A 507 -3.87 -1.30 -14.35
CA GLN A 507 -4.22 0.07 -14.73
C GLN A 507 -4.98 0.85 -13.64
N PHE A 508 -5.78 0.16 -12.83
CA PHE A 508 -6.66 0.76 -11.82
C PHE A 508 -6.34 0.32 -10.39
N ARG A 509 -5.34 -0.56 -10.22
CA ARG A 509 -5.02 -1.21 -8.96
C ARG A 509 -4.71 -0.22 -7.85
N GLY A 510 -3.89 0.79 -8.13
CA GLY A 510 -3.54 1.83 -7.16
C GLY A 510 -4.76 2.64 -6.75
N SER A 511 -5.54 3.07 -7.75
CA SER A 511 -6.76 3.85 -7.58
C SER A 511 -7.81 3.10 -6.75
N ALA A 512 -8.08 1.83 -7.09
CA ALA A 512 -9.04 1.00 -6.37
C ALA A 512 -8.61 0.77 -4.91
N SER A 513 -7.34 0.42 -4.69
CA SER A 513 -6.79 0.20 -3.34
C SER A 513 -6.83 1.49 -2.50
N GLY A 514 -6.51 2.64 -3.10
CA GLY A 514 -6.59 3.95 -2.45
C GLY A 514 -8.02 4.32 -2.06
N MET A 515 -8.99 4.12 -2.96
CA MET A 515 -10.41 4.36 -2.65
C MET A 515 -10.95 3.45 -1.55
N LEU A 516 -10.62 2.16 -1.58
CA LEU A 516 -11.03 1.21 -0.52
C LEU A 516 -10.45 1.60 0.83
N SER A 517 -9.17 1.98 0.88
CA SER A 517 -8.54 2.50 2.08
C SER A 517 -9.21 3.80 2.56
N THR A 518 -9.58 4.70 1.63
CA THR A 518 -10.29 5.95 1.95
C THR A 518 -11.64 5.67 2.62
N LEU A 519 -12.44 4.75 2.07
CA LEU A 519 -13.73 4.34 2.66
C LEU A 519 -13.53 3.73 4.05
N GLY A 520 -12.52 2.87 4.22
CA GLY A 520 -12.13 2.35 5.53
C GLY A 520 -11.81 3.45 6.54
N ARG A 521 -11.00 4.43 6.14
CA ARG A 521 -10.62 5.56 7.01
C ARG A 521 -11.81 6.47 7.36
N ILE A 522 -12.75 6.68 6.43
CA ILE A 522 -14.02 7.38 6.74
C ILE A 522 -14.80 6.61 7.81
N ALA A 523 -14.92 5.28 7.67
CA ALA A 523 -15.58 4.45 8.68
C ALA A 523 -14.86 4.54 10.05
N SER A 524 -13.53 4.54 10.08
CA SER A 524 -12.75 4.73 11.31
C SER A 524 -12.97 6.08 11.98
N ILE A 525 -13.23 7.15 11.22
CA ILE A 525 -13.54 8.48 11.78
C ILE A 525 -14.96 8.51 12.38
N LEU A 526 -15.92 7.84 11.73
CA LEU A 526 -17.31 7.79 12.17
C LEU A 526 -17.55 6.83 13.34
N ALA A 527 -16.76 5.76 13.43
CA ALA A 527 -16.92 4.71 14.43
C ALA A 527 -16.93 5.23 15.89
N PRO A 528 -15.97 6.06 16.34
CA PRO A 528 -16.02 6.64 17.68
C PRO A 528 -17.22 7.56 17.93
N VAL A 529 -17.66 8.32 16.92
CA VAL A 529 -18.81 9.22 17.06
C VAL A 529 -20.09 8.42 17.31
N ILE A 530 -20.29 7.35 16.55
CA ILE A 530 -21.47 6.48 16.67
C ILE A 530 -21.36 5.58 17.92
N GLY A 531 -20.18 5.05 18.21
CA GLY A 531 -19.95 4.28 19.43
C GLY A 531 -20.23 5.09 20.70
N GLY A 532 -19.97 6.40 20.68
CA GLY A 532 -20.20 7.30 21.81
C GLY A 532 -21.68 7.44 22.19
N THR A 533 -22.61 7.30 21.23
CA THR A 533 -24.05 7.42 21.51
C THR A 533 -24.62 6.19 22.21
N VAL A 534 -23.97 5.04 22.05
CA VAL A 534 -24.35 3.75 22.67
C VAL A 534 -23.45 3.37 23.85
N TYR A 535 -22.46 4.21 24.17
CA TYR A 535 -21.58 4.02 25.32
C TYR A 535 -22.27 4.50 26.60
N HIS A 536 -22.52 3.56 27.52
CA HIS A 536 -23.21 3.80 28.80
C HIS A 536 -22.35 3.37 30.01
N GLY A 537 -21.02 3.55 29.93
CA GLY A 537 -20.09 3.23 31.02
C GLY A 537 -19.63 1.76 31.06
N ALA A 538 -19.29 1.27 32.26
CA ALA A 538 -18.58 0.01 32.50
C ALA A 538 -19.30 -1.25 31.97
N ASP A 539 -20.64 -1.21 31.94
CA ASP A 539 -21.52 -2.30 31.50
C ASP A 539 -22.14 -2.05 30.13
N SER A 540 -21.44 -1.39 29.18
CA SER A 540 -21.93 -1.27 27.80
C SER A 540 -21.36 -2.36 26.88
N PRO A 541 -21.98 -3.56 26.81
CA PRO A 541 -21.63 -4.53 25.79
C PRO A 541 -22.03 -4.04 24.39
N ALA A 542 -22.93 -3.04 24.29
CA ALA A 542 -23.47 -2.53 23.04
C ALA A 542 -22.36 -2.01 22.10
N VAL A 543 -21.35 -1.33 22.64
CA VAL A 543 -20.21 -0.83 21.85
C VAL A 543 -19.37 -1.99 21.30
N LEU A 544 -19.14 -3.03 22.10
CA LEU A 544 -18.40 -4.22 21.67
C LEU A 544 -19.18 -5.01 20.60
N TRP A 545 -20.50 -5.13 20.76
CA TRP A 545 -21.38 -5.73 19.76
C TRP A 545 -21.46 -4.92 18.47
N LEU A 546 -21.36 -3.59 18.56
CA LEU A 546 -21.28 -2.71 17.40
C LEU A 546 -19.98 -2.94 16.61
N GLY A 547 -18.85 -3.16 17.30
CA GLY A 547 -17.60 -3.58 16.68
C GLY A 547 -17.69 -4.98 16.07
N ALA A 548 -18.16 -5.96 16.84
CA ALA A 548 -18.30 -7.35 16.40
C ALA A 548 -19.27 -7.52 15.21
N GLY A 549 -20.39 -6.79 15.22
CA GLY A 549 -21.35 -6.76 14.13
C GLY A 549 -20.75 -6.21 12.83
N GLY A 550 -19.88 -5.19 12.93
CA GLY A 550 -19.09 -4.70 11.81
C GLY A 550 -18.20 -5.82 11.22
N ALA A 551 -17.43 -6.50 12.06
CA ALA A 551 -16.59 -7.62 11.66
C ALA A 551 -17.38 -8.75 10.95
N TRP A 552 -18.56 -9.10 11.47
CA TRP A 552 -19.41 -10.13 10.88
C TRP A 552 -20.10 -9.69 9.58
N LEU A 553 -20.42 -8.41 9.44
CA LEU A 553 -20.84 -7.86 8.15
C LEU A 553 -19.74 -8.05 7.09
N SER A 554 -18.48 -7.84 7.48
CA SER A 554 -17.34 -8.12 6.62
C SER A 554 -17.26 -9.60 6.22
N MET A 555 -17.46 -10.50 7.18
CA MET A 555 -17.48 -11.94 6.93
C MET A 555 -18.49 -12.29 5.81
N VAL A 556 -19.71 -11.76 5.89
CA VAL A 556 -20.74 -11.98 4.86
C VAL A 556 -20.36 -11.36 3.51
N ALA A 557 -19.82 -10.14 3.52
CA ALA A 557 -19.38 -9.45 2.30
C ALA A 557 -18.25 -10.22 1.60
N ILE A 558 -17.23 -10.68 2.33
CA ILE A 558 -16.13 -11.48 1.79
C ILE A 558 -16.60 -12.86 1.34
N ALA A 559 -17.54 -13.47 2.05
CA ALA A 559 -18.15 -14.72 1.64
C ALA A 559 -18.92 -14.58 0.32
N SER A 560 -19.26 -13.37 -0.13
CA SER A 560 -19.84 -13.19 -1.46
C SER A 560 -18.80 -13.32 -2.58
N LEU A 561 -17.51 -12.96 -2.37
CA LEU A 561 -16.51 -12.76 -3.43
C LEU A 561 -16.33 -13.94 -4.42
N PRO A 562 -16.07 -13.65 -5.72
CA PRO A 562 -15.84 -14.67 -6.73
C PRO A 562 -14.45 -15.30 -6.56
N LEU A 563 -14.42 -16.63 -6.47
CA LEU A 563 -13.24 -17.46 -6.15
C LEU A 563 -12.22 -17.55 -7.31
N ASN A 564 -11.31 -16.59 -7.56
CA ASN A 564 -10.35 -16.77 -8.67
C ASN A 564 -9.03 -15.95 -8.70
N THR A 565 -8.27 -15.79 -7.61
CA THR A 565 -6.98 -15.04 -7.67
C THR A 565 -5.69 -15.87 -7.61
N LYS A 566 -5.69 -17.12 -7.10
CA LYS A 566 -4.44 -17.89 -6.94
C LYS A 566 -3.88 -18.41 -8.27
N GLY A 567 -2.58 -18.17 -8.50
CA GLY A 567 -1.82 -18.73 -9.62
C GLY A 567 -2.12 -18.06 -10.97
N LYS A 568 -2.95 -17.02 -10.96
CA LYS A 568 -3.42 -16.35 -12.17
C LYS A 568 -2.61 -15.08 -12.43
N GLN A 569 -2.21 -14.87 -13.67
CA GLN A 569 -1.51 -13.66 -14.10
C GLN A 569 -2.38 -12.44 -13.81
N SER A 570 -1.84 -11.43 -13.13
CA SER A 570 -2.55 -10.17 -12.88
C SER A 570 -2.09 -9.18 -13.94
N PHE A 571 -2.89 -8.97 -14.98
CA PHE A 571 -2.53 -8.04 -16.05
C PHE A 571 -2.90 -6.60 -15.74
#